data_AF-A0AAF0JDC7-F1
#
_entry.id   AF-A0AAF0JDC7-F1
#
_cell.length_a   1.000
_cell.length_b   1.000
_cell.length_c   1.000
_cell.angle_alpha   90.00
_cell.angle_beta   90.00
_cell.angle_gamma   90.00
#
_symmetry.space_group_name_H-M   'P 1'
#
loop_
_entity.id
_entity.type
_entity.pdbx_description
1 polymer ?
#
loop_
_entity_poly.entity_id
_entity_poly.type
_entity_poly.pdbx_seq_one_letter_code
_entity_poly.pdbx_strand_id
1 'polypeptide(L)'
;MSSYTLAEVAKHNTEESAWVAIQGNVYDVTKFLDEHPGGKKILLKNSGKDATSKFVNYHPEYVLKEVAPKFKIGTLSEDGAKL
;
A
#
# COMPACT_ATOMS: atom_id res chain seq x y z
N MET A 1 -10.62 -2.36 12.90
CA MET A 1 -9.67 -2.44 11.77
C MET A 1 -8.59 -3.44 12.15
N SER A 2 -8.13 -4.25 11.20
CA SER A 2 -7.06 -5.23 11.44
C SER A 2 -5.69 -4.56 11.50
N SER A 3 -4.71 -5.25 12.11
CA SER A 3 -3.32 -4.81 12.22
C SER A 3 -2.40 -5.84 11.57
N TYR A 4 -1.38 -5.39 10.84
CA TYR A 4 -0.48 -6.24 10.05
C TYR A 4 0.99 -5.86 10.27
N THR A 5 1.89 -6.84 10.28
CA THR A 5 3.33 -6.56 10.26
C THR A 5 3.80 -6.24 8.84
N LEU A 6 4.95 -5.58 8.69
CA LEU A 6 5.57 -5.45 7.36
C LEU A 6 5.92 -6.80 6.74
N ALA A 7 6.25 -7.80 7.55
CA ALA A 7 6.49 -9.16 7.08
C ALA A 7 5.24 -9.80 6.49
N GLU A 8 4.06 -9.52 7.05
CA GLU A 8 2.79 -9.96 6.47
C GLU A 8 2.53 -9.23 5.16
N VAL A 9 2.65 -7.90 5.15
CA VAL A 9 2.48 -7.09 3.93
C VAL A 9 3.40 -7.60 2.82
N ALA A 10 4.65 -7.96 3.12
CA ALA A 10 5.64 -8.45 2.16
C ALA A 10 5.23 -9.73 1.41
N LYS A 11 4.29 -10.52 1.92
CA LYS A 11 3.73 -11.69 1.23
C LYS A 11 2.79 -11.31 0.08
N HIS A 12 2.30 -10.08 0.07
CA HIS A 12 1.32 -9.58 -0.90
C HIS A 12 2.02 -8.67 -1.93
N ASN A 13 2.80 -9.30 -2.81
CA ASN A 13 3.65 -8.63 -3.80
C ASN A 13 3.45 -9.12 -5.24
N THR A 14 2.32 -9.75 -5.55
CA THR A 14 1.99 -10.31 -6.88
C THR A 14 0.75 -9.65 -7.49
N GLU A 15 0.48 -9.88 -8.78
CA GLU A 15 -0.72 -9.35 -9.43
C GLU A 15 -2.02 -9.90 -8.84
N GLU A 16 -1.96 -11.10 -8.25
CA GLU A 16 -3.09 -11.77 -7.61
C GLU A 16 -3.28 -11.31 -6.16
N SER A 17 -2.25 -10.73 -5.55
CA SER A 17 -2.29 -10.19 -4.20
C SER A 17 -1.23 -9.11 -4.01
N ALA A 18 -1.67 -7.85 -4.05
CA ALA A 18 -0.80 -6.67 -4.02
C ALA A 18 -1.22 -5.72 -2.89
N TRP A 19 -0.43 -5.67 -1.82
CA TRP A 19 -0.65 -4.72 -0.73
C TRP A 19 0.46 -3.68 -0.65
N VAL A 20 0.13 -2.51 -0.14
CA VAL A 20 1.11 -1.46 0.15
C VAL A 20 0.85 -0.88 1.53
N ALA A 21 1.92 -0.51 2.23
CA ALA A 21 1.83 0.31 3.43
C ALA A 21 2.17 1.77 3.10
N ILE A 22 1.33 2.70 3.54
CA ILE A 22 1.54 4.15 3.37
C ILE A 22 1.14 4.85 4.66
N GLN A 23 2.09 5.58 5.27
CA GLN A 23 1.91 6.31 6.54
C GLN A 23 1.28 5.45 7.64
N GLY A 24 1.77 4.22 7.80
CA GLY A 24 1.27 3.27 8.81
C GLY A 24 -0.09 2.65 8.50
N ASN A 25 -0.71 2.95 7.36
CA ASN A 25 -1.94 2.32 6.90
C ASN A 25 -1.63 1.24 5.87
N VAL A 26 -2.42 0.18 5.83
CA VAL A 26 -2.27 -0.95 4.90
C VAL A 26 -3.44 -0.97 3.94
N TYR A 27 -3.12 -1.09 2.64
CA TYR A 27 -4.07 -1.03 1.55
C TYR A 27 -3.93 -2.26 0.66
N ASP A 28 -5.05 -2.89 0.32
CA ASP A 28 -5.13 -3.89 -0.73
C ASP A 28 -5.44 -3.19 -2.06
N VAL A 29 -4.41 -3.12 -2.91
CA VAL A 29 -4.50 -2.45 -4.21
C VAL A 29 -4.60 -3.45 -5.36
N THR A 30 -4.87 -4.73 -5.09
CA THR A 30 -4.91 -5.80 -6.09
C THR A 30 -5.85 -5.46 -7.25
N LYS A 31 -7.07 -5.00 -6.93
CA LYS A 31 -8.05 -4.61 -7.95
C LYS A 31 -7.77 -3.26 -8.60
N PHE A 32 -6.91 -2.45 -7.99
CA PHE A 32 -6.55 -1.12 -8.49
C PHE A 32 -5.32 -1.14 -9.40
N LEU A 33 -4.64 -2.28 -9.53
CA LEU A 33 -3.42 -2.43 -10.32
C LEU A 33 -3.57 -1.90 -11.75
N ASP A 34 -4.65 -2.27 -12.44
CA ASP A 34 -4.89 -1.86 -13.83
C ASP A 34 -5.47 -0.45 -13.95
N GLU A 35 -6.05 0.10 -12.87
CA GLU A 35 -6.63 1.44 -12.82
C GLU A 35 -5.65 2.52 -12.33
N HIS A 36 -4.47 2.12 -11.83
CA HIS A 36 -3.49 3.04 -11.28
C HIS A 36 -2.94 3.99 -12.37
N PRO A 37 -3.15 5.33 -12.26
CA PRO A 37 -2.74 6.28 -13.30
C PRO A 37 -1.23 6.31 -13.57
N GLY A 38 -0.40 6.06 -12.54
CA GLY A 38 1.05 5.94 -12.69
C GLY A 38 1.51 4.64 -13.36
N GLY A 39 0.57 3.75 -13.67
CA GLY A 39 0.78 2.45 -14.32
C GLY A 39 0.87 1.28 -13.34
N LYS A 40 0.42 0.12 -13.80
CA LYS A 40 0.44 -1.15 -13.06
C LYS A 40 1.82 -1.55 -12.56
N LYS A 41 2.82 -1.51 -13.44
CA LYS A 41 4.18 -2.02 -13.17
C LYS A 41 4.85 -1.33 -11.98
N ILE A 42 4.66 -0.01 -11.83
CA ILE A 42 5.28 0.73 -10.72
C ILE A 42 4.58 0.47 -9.40
N LEU A 43 3.26 0.30 -9.41
CA LEU A 43 2.50 -0.06 -8.21
C LEU A 43 2.91 -1.45 -7.74
N LEU A 44 2.92 -2.43 -8.65
CA LEU A 44 3.34 -3.81 -8.35
C LEU A 44 4.78 -3.89 -7.83
N LYS A 45 5.71 -3.10 -8.39
CA LYS A 45 7.10 -3.03 -7.91
C LYS A 45 7.21 -2.57 -6.44
N ASN A 46 6.24 -1.78 -5.98
CA ASN A 46 6.18 -1.29 -4.61
C ASN A 46 5.20 -2.09 -3.73
N SER A 47 4.49 -3.08 -4.28
CA SER A 47 3.69 -4.01 -3.49
C SER A 47 4.58 -4.83 -2.55
N GLY A 48 4.03 -5.19 -1.40
CA GLY A 48 4.72 -5.86 -0.31
C GLY A 48 5.66 -4.98 0.49
N LYS A 49 5.54 -3.64 0.41
CA LYS A 49 6.48 -2.71 1.04
C LYS A 49 5.78 -1.54 1.72
N ASP A 50 6.53 -0.86 2.60
CA ASP A 50 6.24 0.53 2.92
C ASP A 50 6.62 1.41 1.73
N ALA A 51 5.60 1.92 1.05
CA ALA A 51 5.73 2.78 -0.12
C ALA A 51 5.61 4.26 0.23
N THR A 52 5.61 4.65 1.50
CA THR A 52 5.33 6.03 1.96
C THR A 52 6.20 7.06 1.25
N SER A 53 7.52 6.87 1.28
CA SER A 53 8.46 7.80 0.64
C SER A 53 8.23 7.93 -0.86
N LYS A 54 7.90 6.83 -1.55
CA LYS A 54 7.58 6.88 -2.99
C LYS A 54 6.25 7.58 -3.21
N PHE A 55 5.22 7.25 -2.43
CA PHE A 55 3.90 7.80 -2.57
C PHE A 55 3.91 9.33 -2.46
N VAL A 56 4.49 9.89 -1.39
CA VAL A 56 4.51 11.35 -1.14
C VAL A 56 5.28 12.14 -2.19
N ASN A 57 6.22 11.51 -2.91
CA ASN A 57 6.99 12.15 -3.98
C ASN A 57 6.20 12.28 -5.29
N TYR A 58 5.19 11.42 -5.51
CA TYR A 58 4.46 11.36 -6.78
C TYR A 58 2.96 11.69 -6.65
N HIS A 59 2.40 11.61 -5.44
CA HIS A 59 0.98 11.80 -5.21
C HIS A 59 0.71 12.95 -4.24
N PRO A 60 -0.25 13.82 -4.55
CA PRO A 60 -0.74 14.81 -3.60
C PRO A 60 -1.52 14.15 -2.46
N GLU A 61 -1.58 14.83 -1.32
CA GLU A 61 -2.17 14.29 -0.08
C GLU A 61 -3.66 13.92 -0.22
N TYR A 62 -4.42 14.61 -1.09
CA TYR A 62 -5.85 14.32 -1.29
C TYR A 62 -6.09 12.88 -1.76
N VAL A 63 -5.13 12.25 -2.44
CA VAL A 63 -5.26 10.85 -2.88
C VAL A 63 -5.44 9.92 -1.68
N LEU A 64 -4.78 10.18 -0.55
CA LEU A 64 -4.97 9.41 0.68
C LEU A 64 -6.33 9.66 1.35
N LYS A 65 -6.93 10.82 1.11
CA LYS A 65 -8.21 11.22 1.72
C LYS A 65 -9.41 10.78 0.90
N GLU A 66 -9.30 10.74 -0.42
CA GLU A 66 -10.45 10.54 -1.31
C GLU A 66 -10.41 9.21 -2.08
N VAL A 67 -9.22 8.71 -2.40
CA VAL A 67 -9.05 7.49 -3.23
C VAL A 67 -8.66 6.30 -2.37
N ALA A 68 -7.61 6.43 -1.57
CA ALA A 68 -7.04 5.35 -0.77
C ALA A 68 -7.99 4.70 0.26
N PRO A 69 -8.97 5.40 0.88
CA PRO A 69 -9.84 4.78 1.88
C PRO A 69 -10.63 3.58 1.36
N LYS A 70 -10.93 3.53 0.05
CA LYS A 70 -11.63 2.40 -0.60
C LYS A 70 -10.83 1.10 -0.58
N PHE A 71 -9.51 1.20 -0.46
CA PHE A 71 -8.56 0.10 -0.52
C PHE A 71 -8.00 -0.26 0.85
N LYS A 72 -8.32 0.51 1.90
CA LYS A 72 -7.73 0.35 3.23
C LYS A 72 -8.27 -0.92 3.90
N ILE A 73 -7.35 -1.78 4.32
CA ILE A 73 -7.67 -3.03 5.03
C ILE A 73 -7.22 -3.03 6.49
N GLY A 74 -6.38 -2.07 6.90
CA GLY A 74 -5.91 -1.96 8.27
C GLY A 74 -4.76 -0.98 8.46
N THR A 75 -3.97 -1.23 9.50
CA THR A 75 -2.77 -0.46 9.85
C THR A 75 -1.59 -1.37 10.12
N LEU A 76 -0.38 -0.82 10.14
CA LEU A 76 0.81 -1.53 10.59
C LEU A 76 0.77 -1.74 12.10
N SER A 77 1.18 -2.91 12.57
CA SER A 77 1.41 -3.20 13.98
C SER A 77 2.69 -2.51 14.47
N GLU A 78 2.75 -2.10 15.74
CA GLU A 78 3.91 -1.42 16.34
C GLU A 78 5.21 -2.24 16.21
N ASP A 79 5.14 -3.57 16.27
CA ASP A 79 6.27 -4.50 16.03
C ASP A 79 6.82 -4.47 14.59
N GLY A 80 6.07 -3.91 13.64
CA GLY A 80 6.42 -3.88 12.21
C GLY A 80 6.92 -2.53 11.71
N ALA A 81 6.87 -1.47 12.51
CA ALA A 81 7.28 -0.11 12.10
C ALA A 81 8.80 0.15 12.23
N LYS A 82 9.58 -0.86 12.64
CA LYS A 82 11.04 -0.80 12.79
C LYS A 82 11.71 -1.76 11.81
N LEU A 83 11.84 -1.37 10.55
CA LEU A 83 12.82 -1.92 9.61
C LEU A 83 13.52 -0.77 8.89
#